data_AF-A0A2D8B2B7-F1
#
_entry.id   AF-A0A2D8B2B7-F1
#
_cell.length_a   1.000
_cell.length_b   1.000
_cell.length_c   1.000
_cell.angle_alpha   90.00
_cell.angle_beta   90.00
_cell.angle_gamma   90.00
#
_symmetry.space_group_name_H-M   'P 1'
#
loop_
_entity.id
_entity.type
_entity.pdbx_description
1 polymer ?
#
loop_
_entity_poly.entity_id
_entity_poly.type
_entity_poly.pdbx_seq_one_letter_code
_entity_poly.pdbx_strand_id
1 'polypeptide(L)'
;MANGPERATKGDNKPRLSLHVPEPQYRPDADEVDFSAIEVPEAGKQPRPDEACEPHETHGLCTDLIRVLGDDNMAHGPWDPKLSPDTLREMLHHFSLVRAFDERMFRGQRQGKTSFYMKCTGEEATSIATSMALQPDDMIFPSYRQQGALIARGYPLIEMINQIYSNSGDKLKGRQLPIMYSSR
;
A
#
# COMPACT_ATOMS: atom_id res chain seq x y z
N MET A 1 -17.05 -1.14 -37.29
CA MET A 1 -15.66 -0.65 -37.37
C MET A 1 -15.54 0.14 -38.66
N ALA A 2 -15.34 1.46 -38.58
CA ALA A 2 -15.19 2.30 -39.76
C ALA A 2 -13.71 2.27 -40.18
N ASN A 3 -13.41 1.68 -41.33
CA ASN A 3 -12.07 1.73 -41.91
C ASN A 3 -11.81 3.15 -42.41
N GLY A 4 -10.84 3.84 -41.81
CA GLY A 4 -10.40 5.16 -42.26
C GLY A 4 -9.68 5.09 -43.62
N PRO A 5 -9.53 6.23 -44.33
CA PRO A 5 -8.97 6.24 -45.68
C PRO A 5 -7.48 5.90 -45.68
N GLU A 6 -7.06 5.01 -46.58
CA GLU A 6 -5.65 4.68 -46.81
C GLU A 6 -4.94 5.88 -47.47
N ARG A 7 -4.14 6.60 -46.68
CA ARG A 7 -3.14 7.52 -47.23
C ARG A 7 -1.86 6.74 -47.55
N ALA A 8 -1.57 6.59 -48.84
CA ALA A 8 -0.29 6.11 -49.32
C ALA A 8 0.80 7.17 -49.09
N THR A 9 1.71 6.92 -48.16
CA THR A 9 2.94 7.72 -47.99
C THR A 9 4.04 7.14 -48.86
N LYS A 10 4.31 7.80 -49.98
CA LYS A 10 5.44 7.55 -50.88
C LYS A 10 6.76 7.88 -50.14
N GLY A 11 7.67 6.91 -50.03
CA GLY A 11 9.12 7.17 -49.97
C GLY A 11 9.81 7.32 -48.61
N ASP A 12 9.42 6.58 -47.56
CA ASP A 12 10.23 6.51 -46.34
C ASP A 12 10.63 5.05 -46.05
N ASN A 13 11.93 4.78 -46.00
CA ASN A 13 12.51 3.43 -45.82
C ASN A 13 12.58 3.04 -44.33
N LYS A 14 11.92 3.81 -43.46
CA LYS A 14 11.87 3.61 -42.02
C LYS A 14 10.63 2.80 -41.65
N PRO A 15 10.72 1.93 -40.62
CA PRO A 15 9.55 1.20 -40.14
C PRO A 15 8.45 2.18 -39.70
N ARG A 16 7.21 1.80 -40.01
CA ARG A 16 6.03 2.59 -39.67
C ARG A 16 5.93 2.72 -38.15
N LEU A 17 5.79 3.95 -37.63
CA LEU A 17 5.55 4.17 -36.21
C LEU A 17 4.26 3.44 -35.79
N SER A 18 4.31 2.75 -34.65
CA SER A 18 3.15 2.13 -34.02
C SER A 18 2.95 2.71 -32.61
N LEU A 19 1.70 2.76 -32.18
CA LEU A 19 1.36 3.08 -30.80
C LEU A 19 1.59 1.85 -29.94
N HIS A 20 2.46 1.97 -28.93
CA HIS A 20 2.61 0.95 -27.91
C HIS A 20 1.68 1.26 -26.73
N VAL A 21 0.81 0.31 -26.38
CA VAL A 21 -0.05 0.36 -25.19
C VAL A 21 0.40 -0.75 -24.25
N PRO A 22 0.97 -0.45 -23.06
CA PRO A 22 1.33 -1.47 -22.09
C PRO A 22 0.10 -2.27 -21.66
N GLU A 23 0.23 -3.60 -21.65
CA GLU A 23 -0.82 -4.50 -21.20
C GLU A 23 -0.38 -5.24 -19.94
N PRO A 24 -1.31 -5.51 -18.99
CA PRO A 24 -0.99 -6.38 -17.88
C PRO A 24 -0.64 -7.77 -18.40
N GLN A 25 0.38 -8.39 -17.80
CA GLN A 25 0.90 -9.69 -18.21
C GLN A 25 -0.15 -10.81 -18.08
N TYR A 26 -1.07 -10.69 -17.11
CA TYR A 26 -2.11 -11.67 -16.84
C TYR A 26 -3.51 -11.02 -16.88
N ARG A 27 -4.47 -11.76 -17.43
CA ARG A 27 -5.89 -11.36 -17.54
C ARG A 27 -6.76 -12.36 -16.76
N PRO A 28 -8.02 -12.03 -16.42
CA PRO A 28 -8.92 -12.96 -15.74
C PRO A 28 -9.12 -14.30 -16.44
N ASP A 29 -8.96 -14.33 -17.77
CA ASP A 29 -9.08 -15.54 -18.59
C ASP A 29 -7.77 -16.34 -18.69
N ALA A 30 -6.68 -15.89 -18.06
CA ALA A 30 -5.43 -16.62 -18.02
C ALA A 30 -5.51 -17.74 -16.96
N ASP A 31 -5.01 -18.93 -17.31
CA ASP A 31 -5.10 -20.12 -16.45
C ASP A 31 -4.30 -19.98 -15.15
N GLU A 32 -3.12 -19.34 -15.19
CA GLU A 32 -2.27 -19.10 -14.02
C GLU A 32 -1.57 -17.74 -14.08
N VAL A 33 -1.40 -17.12 -12.90
CA VAL A 33 -0.62 -15.90 -12.71
C VAL A 33 0.78 -16.29 -12.27
N ASP A 34 1.79 -15.88 -13.03
CA ASP A 34 3.20 -16.12 -12.71
C ASP A 34 3.90 -14.81 -12.30
N PHE A 35 4.47 -14.80 -11.09
CA PHE A 35 5.19 -13.65 -10.55
C PHE A 35 6.72 -13.80 -10.64
N SER A 36 7.22 -14.75 -11.45
CA SER A 36 8.65 -15.01 -11.66
C SER A 36 9.44 -13.79 -12.15
N ALA A 37 8.78 -12.82 -12.77
CA ALA A 37 9.37 -11.55 -13.17
C ALA A 37 9.78 -10.66 -11.97
N ILE A 38 9.26 -10.92 -10.77
CA ILE A 38 9.67 -10.23 -9.54
C ILE A 38 10.80 -11.04 -8.90
N GLU A 39 12.02 -10.57 -9.07
CA GLU A 39 13.18 -11.16 -8.41
C GLU A 39 13.19 -10.80 -6.92
N VAL A 40 12.85 -11.78 -6.07
CA VAL A 40 12.89 -11.61 -4.61
C VAL A 40 14.26 -12.09 -4.09
N PRO A 41 15.13 -11.19 -3.58
CA PRO A 41 16.42 -11.58 -3.04
C PRO A 41 16.30 -12.37 -1.73
N GLU A 42 17.39 -13.05 -1.38
CA GLU A 42 17.57 -13.63 -0.05
C GLU A 42 17.46 -12.54 1.03
N ALA A 43 16.87 -12.91 2.17
CA ALA A 43 16.75 -11.98 3.29
C ALA A 43 18.13 -11.57 3.82
N GLY A 44 18.28 -10.28 4.11
CA GLY A 44 19.50 -9.70 4.65
C GLY A 44 20.62 -9.45 3.65
N LYS A 45 20.39 -9.71 2.35
CA LYS A 45 21.40 -9.54 1.30
C LYS A 45 21.83 -8.08 1.10
N GLN A 46 20.89 -7.14 1.19
CA GLN A 46 21.13 -5.73 0.89
C GLN A 46 21.90 -5.05 2.04
N PRO A 47 22.90 -4.20 1.73
CA PRO A 47 23.57 -3.39 2.73
C PRO A 47 22.60 -2.38 3.33
N ARG A 48 22.90 -1.88 4.53
CA ARG A 48 22.24 -0.74 5.14
C ARG A 48 23.19 0.45 5.13
N PRO A 49 23.08 1.36 4.14
CA PRO A 49 23.85 2.60 4.13
C PRO A 49 23.56 3.44 5.38
N ASP A 50 24.49 4.33 5.71
CA ASP A 50 24.29 5.33 6.76
C ASP A 50 23.17 6.32 6.35
N GLU A 51 22.44 6.85 7.33
CA GLU A 51 21.34 7.78 7.08
C GLU A 51 21.82 9.12 6.49
N ALA A 52 23.10 9.45 6.64
CA ALA A 52 23.76 10.61 6.05
C ALA A 52 24.58 10.29 4.79
N CYS A 53 24.43 9.10 4.19
CA CYS A 53 25.11 8.77 2.93
C CYS A 53 24.68 9.67 1.77
N GLU A 54 25.54 9.80 0.77
CA GLU A 54 25.24 10.54 -0.44
C GLU A 54 24.17 9.78 -1.26
N PRO A 55 23.19 10.47 -1.88
CA PRO A 55 22.08 9.81 -2.57
C PRO A 55 22.50 8.77 -3.61
N HIS A 56 23.61 9.00 -4.33
CA HIS A 56 24.11 8.09 -5.35
C HIS A 56 24.55 6.73 -4.78
N GLU A 57 24.88 6.64 -3.49
CA GLU A 57 25.23 5.40 -2.79
C GLU A 57 24.01 4.47 -2.66
N THR A 58 22.79 5.01 -2.72
CA THR A 58 21.54 4.25 -2.64
C THR A 58 21.01 3.75 -3.98
N HIS A 59 21.61 4.15 -5.11
CA HIS A 59 21.09 3.82 -6.45
C HIS A 59 20.85 2.32 -6.67
N GLY A 60 21.75 1.47 -6.17
CA GLY A 60 21.60 0.02 -6.28
C GLY A 60 20.37 -0.53 -5.55
N LEU A 61 19.93 0.14 -4.49
CA LEU A 61 18.74 -0.24 -3.71
C LEU A 61 17.43 0.19 -4.38
N CYS A 62 17.46 1.17 -5.29
CA CYS A 62 16.24 1.69 -5.94
C CYS A 62 15.56 0.68 -6.87
N THR A 63 16.30 -0.31 -7.36
CA THR A 63 15.80 -1.37 -8.25
C THR A 63 15.93 -2.76 -7.62
N ASP A 64 16.14 -2.83 -6.31
CA ASP A 64 16.28 -4.07 -5.53
C ASP A 64 15.25 -4.07 -4.39
N LEU A 65 15.21 -5.12 -3.58
CA LEU A 65 14.28 -5.29 -2.48
C LEU A 65 15.02 -5.47 -1.15
N ILE A 66 14.82 -4.54 -0.22
CA ILE A 66 15.26 -4.72 1.17
C ILE A 66 14.33 -5.72 1.86
N ARG A 67 14.87 -6.87 2.25
CA ARG A 67 14.12 -7.95 2.92
C ARG A 67 14.84 -8.37 4.21
N VAL A 68 14.10 -8.44 5.32
CA VAL A 68 14.64 -8.85 6.63
C VAL A 68 14.21 -10.26 7.03
N LEU A 69 12.93 -10.60 6.88
CA LEU A 69 12.41 -11.91 7.27
C LEU A 69 12.68 -12.95 6.18
N GLY A 70 13.43 -13.99 6.53
CA GLY A 70 13.75 -15.13 5.66
C GLY A 70 12.64 -16.17 5.60
N ASP A 71 12.79 -17.14 4.71
CA ASP A 71 11.85 -18.28 4.58
C ASP A 71 11.92 -19.23 5.78
N ASP A 72 12.98 -19.12 6.59
CA ASP A 72 13.16 -19.77 7.88
C ASP A 72 12.42 -19.08 9.04
N ASN A 73 11.68 -17.99 8.76
CA ASN A 73 11.02 -17.13 9.73
C ASN A 73 11.96 -16.43 10.72
N MET A 74 13.24 -16.27 10.36
CA MET A 74 14.23 -15.55 11.15
C MET A 74 14.55 -14.19 10.51
N ALA A 75 15.00 -13.24 11.32
CA ALA A 75 15.47 -11.93 10.85
C ALA A 75 16.94 -12.00 10.44
N HIS A 76 17.27 -11.46 9.27
CA HIS A 76 18.59 -11.53 8.66
C HIS A 76 19.14 -10.16 8.27
N GLY A 77 20.47 -10.07 8.23
CA GLY A 77 21.21 -8.96 7.66
C GLY A 77 21.20 -7.66 8.47
N PRO A 78 21.77 -6.59 7.90
CA PRO A 78 22.01 -5.32 8.61
C PRO A 78 20.73 -4.50 8.82
N TRP A 79 19.64 -4.86 8.16
CA TRP A 79 18.34 -4.20 8.29
C TRP A 79 17.48 -4.75 9.43
N ASP A 80 17.90 -5.82 10.13
CA ASP A 80 17.19 -6.32 11.30
C ASP A 80 17.13 -5.23 12.40
N PRO A 81 15.92 -4.72 12.73
CA PRO A 81 15.75 -3.63 13.69
C PRO A 81 15.91 -4.08 15.15
N LYS A 82 16.09 -5.38 15.43
CA LYS A 82 16.23 -5.94 16.78
C LYS A 82 15.08 -5.55 17.72
N LEU A 83 13.86 -5.49 17.18
CA LEU A 83 12.66 -5.15 17.94
C LEU A 83 12.36 -6.18 19.02
N SER A 84 11.83 -5.71 20.15
CA SER A 84 11.40 -6.60 21.22
C SER A 84 10.21 -7.46 20.77
N PRO A 85 10.04 -8.67 21.31
CA PRO A 85 8.85 -9.49 21.07
C PRO A 85 7.54 -8.78 21.42
N ASP A 86 7.54 -7.88 22.40
CA ASP A 86 6.35 -7.15 22.81
C ASP A 86 5.95 -6.10 21.77
N THR A 87 6.92 -5.37 21.21
CA THR A 87 6.69 -4.46 20.08
C THR A 87 6.14 -5.23 18.86
N LEU A 88 6.71 -6.40 18.55
CA LEU A 88 6.23 -7.24 17.44
C LEU A 88 4.78 -7.72 17.66
N ARG A 89 4.40 -8.06 18.90
CA ARG A 89 3.03 -8.44 19.26
C ARG A 89 2.06 -7.25 19.14
N GLU A 90 2.49 -6.07 19.54
CA GLU A 90 1.71 -4.84 19.39
C GLU A 90 1.45 -4.51 17.90
N MET A 91 2.49 -4.61 17.06
CA MET A 91 2.36 -4.48 15.61
C MET A 91 1.36 -5.50 15.04
N LEU A 92 1.48 -6.78 15.43
CA LEU A 92 0.57 -7.83 15.00
C LEU A 92 -0.88 -7.58 15.45
N HIS A 93 -1.07 -7.05 16.66
CA HIS A 93 -2.37 -6.65 17.16
C HIS A 93 -2.97 -5.55 16.27
N HIS A 94 -2.21 -4.51 15.91
CA HIS A 94 -2.67 -3.48 14.99
C HIS A 94 -2.98 -4.02 13.58
N PHE A 95 -2.15 -4.92 13.03
CA PHE A 95 -2.40 -5.55 11.73
C PHE A 95 -3.73 -6.32 11.73
N SER A 96 -3.96 -7.07 12.80
CA SER A 96 -5.19 -7.86 12.98
C SER A 96 -6.41 -6.95 13.15
N LEU A 97 -6.25 -5.86 13.90
CA LEU A 97 -7.31 -4.91 14.19
C LEU A 97 -7.78 -4.17 12.93
N VAL A 98 -6.84 -3.67 12.09
CA VAL A 98 -7.22 -2.98 10.84
C VAL A 98 -7.90 -3.93 9.86
N ARG A 99 -7.44 -5.19 9.77
CA ARG A 99 -8.09 -6.21 8.93
C ARG A 99 -9.51 -6.52 9.40
N ALA A 100 -9.69 -6.70 10.71
CA ALA A 100 -11.01 -6.94 11.30
C ALA A 100 -11.95 -5.74 11.09
N PHE A 101 -11.42 -4.52 11.23
CA PHE A 101 -12.15 -3.28 10.96
C PHE A 101 -12.62 -3.22 9.50
N ASP A 102 -11.71 -3.47 8.55
CA ASP A 102 -11.99 -3.50 7.12
C ASP A 102 -13.08 -4.51 6.75
N GLU A 103 -13.00 -5.74 7.27
CA GLU A 103 -14.00 -6.77 7.01
C GLU A 103 -15.39 -6.39 7.55
N ARG A 104 -15.44 -5.70 8.70
CA ARG A 104 -16.70 -5.24 9.30
C ARG A 104 -17.31 -4.11 8.48
N MET A 105 -16.52 -3.10 8.12
CA MET A 105 -17.01 -1.94 7.38
C MET A 105 -17.37 -2.29 5.94
N PHE A 106 -16.58 -3.15 5.28
CA PHE A 106 -16.91 -3.66 3.95
C PHE A 106 -18.22 -4.45 3.94
N ARG A 107 -18.48 -5.30 4.95
CA ARG A 107 -19.79 -5.96 5.11
C ARG A 107 -20.92 -4.95 5.35
N GLY A 108 -20.68 -3.91 6.14
CA GLY A 108 -21.63 -2.81 6.33
C GLY A 108 -22.00 -2.14 5.01
N GLN A 109 -21.01 -1.86 4.17
CA GLN A 109 -21.21 -1.31 2.83
C GLN A 109 -22.07 -2.25 1.96
N ARG A 110 -21.79 -3.56 1.97
CA ARG A 110 -22.59 -4.57 1.25
C ARG A 110 -24.04 -4.69 1.74
N GLN A 111 -24.30 -4.30 2.98
CA GLN A 111 -25.65 -4.22 3.55
C GLN A 111 -26.33 -2.87 3.30
N GLY A 112 -25.70 -1.95 2.57
CA GLY A 112 -26.22 -0.60 2.30
C GLY A 112 -26.19 0.33 3.51
N LYS A 113 -25.43 -0.01 4.56
CA LYS A 113 -25.35 0.78 5.80
C LYS A 113 -24.46 2.02 5.68
N THR A 114 -23.49 1.98 4.77
CA THR A 114 -22.66 3.12 4.35
C THR A 114 -22.60 3.16 2.82
N SER A 115 -22.36 4.34 2.26
CA SER A 115 -22.30 4.54 0.81
C SER A 115 -21.06 3.93 0.17
N PHE A 116 -19.91 4.02 0.84
CA PHE A 116 -18.61 3.69 0.26
C PHE A 116 -17.63 3.17 1.32
N TYR A 117 -16.77 2.22 0.93
CA TYR A 117 -15.67 1.75 1.77
C TYR A 117 -14.55 1.13 0.91
N MET A 118 -13.29 1.29 1.33
CA MET A 118 -12.13 0.66 0.71
C MET A 118 -11.27 -0.05 1.75
N LYS A 119 -10.76 -1.24 1.39
CA LYS A 119 -9.89 -2.05 2.24
C LYS A 119 -8.41 -1.78 1.94
N CYS A 120 -7.54 -2.09 2.89
CA CYS A 120 -6.08 -2.16 2.75
C CYS A 120 -5.55 -3.59 2.96
N THR A 121 -6.34 -4.62 2.62
CA THR A 121 -5.95 -6.02 2.80
C THR A 121 -4.68 -6.35 2.03
N GLY A 122 -3.66 -6.86 2.73
CA GLY A 122 -2.33 -7.13 2.16
C GLY A 122 -1.35 -5.95 2.29
N GLU A 123 -1.84 -4.78 2.69
CA GLU A 123 -1.06 -3.54 2.85
C GLU A 123 -1.05 -3.06 4.32
N GLU A 124 -1.51 -3.86 5.28
CA GLU A 124 -1.66 -3.42 6.67
C GLU A 124 -0.32 -2.96 7.27
N ALA A 125 0.74 -3.73 7.02
CA ALA A 125 2.06 -3.47 7.57
C ALA A 125 2.68 -2.15 7.07
N THR A 126 2.39 -1.74 5.83
CA THR A 126 3.01 -0.54 5.23
C THR A 126 2.59 0.74 5.93
N SER A 127 1.34 0.81 6.41
CA SER A 127 0.83 1.99 7.13
C SER A 127 1.11 1.93 8.63
N ILE A 128 1.04 0.75 9.24
CA ILE A 128 1.18 0.60 10.69
C ILE A 128 2.65 0.66 11.11
N ALA A 129 3.53 -0.09 10.46
CA ALA A 129 4.94 -0.14 10.84
C ALA A 129 5.64 1.20 10.63
N THR A 130 5.33 1.90 9.54
CA THR A 130 5.83 3.25 9.29
C THR A 130 5.31 4.24 10.34
N SER A 131 4.03 4.17 10.71
CA SER A 131 3.47 5.05 11.74
C SER A 131 4.07 4.83 13.12
N MET A 132 4.41 3.59 13.47
CA MET A 132 5.06 3.24 14.75
C MET A 132 6.54 3.63 14.78
N ALA A 133 7.19 3.81 13.63
CA ALA A 133 8.57 4.28 13.54
C ALA A 133 8.68 5.82 13.64
N LEU A 134 7.57 6.54 13.48
CA LEU A 134 7.51 8.00 13.55
C LEU A 134 7.23 8.48 14.98
N GLN A 135 7.59 9.74 15.25
CA GLN A 135 7.17 10.42 16.47
C GLN A 135 5.67 10.77 16.40
N PRO A 136 4.99 10.93 17.55
CA PRO A 136 3.56 11.22 17.58
C PRO A 136 3.15 12.52 16.87
N ASP A 137 4.04 13.50 16.84
CA ASP A 137 3.86 14.83 16.25
C ASP A 137 4.30 14.91 14.78
N ASP A 138 4.93 13.87 14.23
CA ASP A 138 5.25 13.79 12.81
C ASP A 138 3.97 13.73 12.00
N MET A 139 3.79 14.67 11.08
CA MET A 139 2.62 14.72 10.21
C MET A 139 2.68 13.60 9.17
N ILE A 140 1.60 12.82 9.06
CA ILE A 140 1.44 11.82 8.01
C ILE A 140 0.49 12.39 6.95
N PHE A 141 0.89 12.32 5.68
CA PHE A 141 0.05 12.65 4.52
C PHE A 141 -0.38 11.36 3.81
N PRO A 142 -1.42 10.67 4.30
CA PRO A 142 -1.81 9.37 3.78
C PRO A 142 -2.67 9.48 2.51
N SER A 143 -2.71 8.41 1.74
CA SER A 143 -3.80 8.09 0.83
C SER A 143 -4.99 7.46 1.58
N TYR A 144 -6.00 7.04 0.84
CA TYR A 144 -7.20 6.39 1.38
C TYR A 144 -7.00 4.91 1.81
N ARG A 145 -5.80 4.32 1.65
CA ARG A 145 -5.47 2.92 2.04
C ARG A 145 -4.60 2.81 3.30
N GLN A 146 -4.34 3.91 3.99
CA GLN A 146 -3.44 3.93 5.15
C GLN A 146 -4.20 4.17 6.46
N GLN A 147 -5.43 3.65 6.58
CA GLN A 147 -6.22 3.70 7.82
C GLN A 147 -5.53 3.02 9.01
N GLY A 148 -4.58 2.11 8.74
CA GLY A 148 -3.74 1.52 9.78
C GLY A 148 -2.90 2.54 10.54
N ALA A 149 -2.55 3.69 9.94
CA ALA A 149 -1.86 4.78 10.62
C ALA A 149 -2.68 5.37 11.78
N LEU A 150 -3.99 5.57 11.56
CA LEU A 150 -4.90 6.05 12.60
C LEU A 150 -4.99 5.03 13.75
N ILE A 151 -5.10 3.74 13.42
CA ILE A 151 -5.19 2.66 14.41
C ILE A 151 -3.90 2.54 15.22
N ALA A 152 -2.73 2.60 14.57
CA ALA A 152 -1.43 2.55 15.24
C ALA A 152 -1.22 3.76 16.17
N ARG A 153 -1.75 4.92 15.81
CA ARG A 153 -1.70 6.14 16.65
C ARG A 153 -2.82 6.23 17.68
N GLY A 154 -3.58 5.15 17.91
CA GLY A 154 -4.62 5.08 18.93
C GLY A 154 -5.84 5.96 18.66
N TYR A 155 -6.09 6.34 17.40
CA TYR A 155 -7.28 7.10 17.04
C TYR A 155 -8.54 6.26 17.33
N PRO A 156 -9.56 6.80 18.02
CA PRO A 156 -10.68 5.99 18.45
C PRO A 156 -11.45 5.39 17.27
N LEU A 157 -11.64 4.07 17.26
CA LEU A 157 -12.39 3.38 16.18
C LEU A 157 -13.81 3.92 16.01
N ILE A 158 -14.45 4.34 17.11
CA ILE A 158 -15.79 4.93 17.06
C ILE A 158 -15.83 6.21 16.22
N GLU A 159 -14.76 7.02 16.27
CA GLU A 159 -14.64 8.25 15.49
C GLU A 159 -14.47 7.93 13.99
N MET A 160 -13.70 6.89 13.67
CA MET A 160 -13.59 6.39 12.29
C MET A 160 -14.96 5.92 11.77
N ILE A 161 -15.68 5.14 12.57
CA ILE A 161 -17.02 4.65 12.22
C ILE A 161 -18.01 5.80 12.05
N ASN A 162 -17.98 6.80 12.95
CA ASN A 162 -18.84 7.97 12.84
C ASN A 162 -18.65 8.69 11.50
N GLN A 163 -17.39 8.85 11.07
CA GLN A 163 -17.06 9.44 9.76
C GLN A 163 -17.59 8.58 8.60
N ILE A 164 -17.37 7.27 8.64
CA ILE A 164 -17.84 6.33 7.59
C ILE A 164 -19.37 6.38 7.42
N TYR A 165 -20.09 6.59 8.51
CA TYR A 165 -21.56 6.63 8.52
C TYR A 165 -22.13 8.04 8.36
N SER A 166 -21.26 9.07 8.35
CA SER A 166 -21.68 10.48 8.30
C SER A 166 -22.75 10.82 9.34
N ASN A 167 -22.63 10.24 10.55
CA ASN A 167 -23.63 10.37 11.59
C ASN A 167 -23.42 11.65 12.43
N SER A 168 -24.24 11.86 13.46
CA SER A 168 -24.15 13.03 14.34
C SER A 168 -22.84 13.14 15.14
N GLY A 169 -22.10 12.03 15.26
CA GLY A 169 -20.77 11.99 15.87
C GLY A 169 -19.62 12.22 14.89
N ASP A 170 -19.90 12.43 13.59
CA ASP A 170 -18.86 12.71 12.60
C ASP A 170 -18.26 14.10 12.81
N LYS A 171 -16.97 14.16 13.13
CA LYS A 171 -16.20 15.41 13.24
C LYS A 171 -16.18 16.23 11.95
N LEU A 172 -16.33 15.57 10.79
CA LEU A 172 -16.41 16.21 9.47
C LEU A 172 -17.84 16.63 9.09
N LYS A 173 -18.82 16.32 9.95
CA LYS A 173 -20.23 16.73 9.81
C LYS A 173 -20.88 16.25 8.52
N GLY A 174 -20.50 15.07 8.02
CA GLY A 174 -21.00 14.48 6.78
C GLY A 174 -20.61 15.23 5.50
N ARG A 175 -19.65 16.16 5.58
CA ARG A 175 -19.23 17.00 4.45
C ARG A 175 -18.28 16.29 3.49
N GLN A 176 -17.79 15.13 3.89
CA GLN A 176 -16.76 14.41 3.20
C GLN A 176 -17.19 12.96 2.96
N LEU A 177 -16.74 12.38 1.84
CA LEU A 177 -16.98 10.98 1.51
C LEU A 177 -16.47 10.06 2.65
N PRO A 178 -17.13 8.92 2.94
CA PRO A 178 -16.57 7.90 3.84
C PRO A 178 -15.12 7.58 3.51
N ILE A 179 -14.33 7.19 4.51
CA ILE A 179 -12.89 6.86 4.47
C ILE A 179 -11.92 8.04 4.27
N MET A 180 -12.42 9.22 3.94
CA MET A 180 -11.61 10.43 3.85
C MET A 180 -11.48 11.08 5.24
N TYR A 181 -10.80 10.38 6.14
CA TYR A 181 -10.58 10.81 7.51
C TYR A 181 -9.70 12.07 7.57
N SER A 182 -9.86 12.84 8.64
CA SER A 182 -8.94 13.92 8.99
C SER A 182 -8.85 14.00 10.51
N SER A 183 -7.62 13.90 11.03
CA SER A 183 -7.29 14.05 12.44
C SER A 183 -6.07 14.96 12.53
N ARG A 184 -6.15 15.99 13.37
CA ARG A 184 -5.05 16.91 13.66
C ARG A 184 -4.44 16.57 15.02
#